data_AF-A0A929HF10-F1
#
_entry.id   AF-A0A929HF10-F1
#
_cell.length_a   1.000
_cell.length_b   1.000
_cell.length_c   1.000
_cell.angle_alpha   90.00
_cell.angle_beta   90.00
_cell.angle_gamma   90.00
#
_symmetry.space_group_name_H-M   'P 1'
#
loop_
_entity.id
_entity.type
_entity.pdbx_description
1 polymer ?
#
loop_
_entity_poly.entity_id
_entity_poly.type
_entity_poly.pdbx_seq_one_letter_code
_entity_poly.pdbx_strand_id
1 'polypeptide(L)'
;MILPRILKDPVERTRFLRFALVGTIGALVDFATFNLLIKFFPIDPVLANVVSFSVAVISNFTWNRYWTYPDSRSKPLSRQLVEFAVVNILGVGIRTPIFAFLSAFLINIFSETAFLSSMPILTPELLGNNLALAVAIVFVMFWNFFINRYWTYNDVK
;
A
#
# COMPACT_ATOMS: atom_id res chain seq x y z
N MET A 1 12.55 -17.78 7.51
CA MET A 1 11.90 -18.11 8.81
C MET A 1 11.16 -16.88 9.37
N ILE A 2 10.17 -16.35 8.63
CA ILE A 2 9.53 -15.03 8.89
C ILE A 2 8.03 -15.19 9.20
N LEU A 3 7.34 -16.02 8.42
CA LEU A 3 5.93 -16.37 8.59
C LEU A 3 5.55 -17.03 9.93
N PRO A 4 6.39 -17.89 10.57
CA PRO A 4 6.00 -18.61 11.79
C PRO A 4 5.79 -17.69 12.99
N ARG A 5 6.46 -16.53 13.02
CA ARG A 5 6.45 -15.63 14.18
C ARG A 5 5.17 -14.79 14.23
N ILE A 6 4.67 -14.30 13.10
CA ILE A 6 3.35 -13.65 13.03
C ILE A 6 2.26 -14.63 13.47
N LEU A 7 2.30 -15.89 13.02
CA LEU A 7 1.23 -16.83 13.37
C LEU A 7 1.22 -17.22 14.85
N LYS A 8 2.39 -17.16 15.51
CA LYS A 8 2.56 -17.60 16.91
C LYS A 8 2.54 -16.44 17.92
N ASP A 9 2.93 -15.23 17.53
CA ASP A 9 3.06 -14.08 18.43
C ASP A 9 1.85 -13.13 18.34
N PRO A 10 1.00 -13.03 19.39
CA PRO A 10 -0.17 -12.16 19.38
C PRO A 10 0.16 -10.67 19.23
N VAL A 11 1.34 -10.24 19.68
CA VAL A 11 1.77 -8.83 19.60
C VAL A 11 2.08 -8.47 18.16
N GLU A 12 2.82 -9.34 17.44
CA GLU A 12 3.14 -9.12 16.03
C GLU A 12 1.90 -9.16 15.14
N ARG A 13 0.91 -10.02 15.44
CA ARG A 13 -0.40 -9.99 14.73
C ARG A 13 -1.11 -8.66 14.91
N THR A 14 -1.12 -8.15 16.13
CA THR A 14 -1.75 -6.85 16.43
C THR A 14 -1.04 -5.72 15.68
N ARG A 15 0.30 -5.73 15.64
CA ARG A 15 1.10 -4.78 14.86
C ARG A 15 0.79 -4.86 13.37
N PHE A 16 0.66 -6.07 12.82
CA PHE A 16 0.25 -6.28 11.42
C PHE A 16 -1.13 -5.71 11.12
N LEU A 17 -2.14 -6.01 11.95
CA LEU A 17 -3.50 -5.49 11.75
C LEU A 17 -3.56 -3.97 11.86
N ARG A 18 -2.85 -3.38 12.84
CA ARG A 18 -2.73 -1.92 12.96
C ARG A 18 -2.05 -1.31 11.74
N PHE A 19 -0.95 -1.92 11.28
CA PHE A 19 -0.23 -1.46 10.08
C PHE A 19 -1.13 -1.50 8.84
N ALA A 20 -1.87 -2.59 8.64
CA ALA A 20 -2.81 -2.73 7.53
C ALA A 20 -3.93 -1.69 7.62
N LEU A 21 -4.50 -1.47 8.81
CA LEU A 21 -5.53 -0.45 9.02
C LEU A 21 -5.01 0.96 8.71
N VAL A 22 -3.83 1.31 9.23
CA VAL A 22 -3.18 2.58 8.95
C VAL A 22 -2.93 2.73 7.45
N GLY A 23 -2.42 1.69 6.78
CA GLY A 23 -2.23 1.69 5.33
C GLY A 23 -3.52 1.99 4.55
N THR A 24 -4.64 1.38 4.94
CA THR A 24 -5.96 1.65 4.36
C THR A 24 -6.40 3.09 4.58
N ILE A 25 -6.22 3.62 5.80
CA ILE A 25 -6.51 5.03 6.12
C ILE A 25 -5.65 5.95 5.24
N GLY A 26 -4.36 5.66 5.08
CA GLY A 26 -3.48 6.42 4.21
C GLY A 26 -3.92 6.43 2.75
N ALA A 27 -4.40 5.29 2.23
CA ALA A 27 -4.95 5.23 0.87
C ALA A 27 -6.20 6.10 0.72
N LEU A 28 -7.07 6.14 1.73
CA LEU A 28 -8.22 7.04 1.75
C LEU A 28 -7.80 8.51 1.81
N VAL A 29 -6.78 8.83 2.61
CA VAL A 29 -6.19 10.19 2.71
C VAL A 29 -5.59 10.60 1.37
N ASP A 30 -4.85 9.72 0.69
CA ASP A 30 -4.29 9.97 -0.64
C ASP A 30 -5.41 10.29 -1.64
N PHE A 31 -6.39 9.39 -1.73
CA PHE A 31 -7.53 9.53 -2.64
C PHE A 31 -8.31 10.82 -2.38
N ALA A 32 -8.63 11.12 -1.12
CA ALA A 32 -9.35 12.33 -0.75
C ALA A 32 -8.54 13.59 -1.08
N THR A 33 -7.26 13.61 -0.71
CA THR A 33 -6.38 14.76 -0.94
C THR A 33 -6.20 15.04 -2.43
N PHE A 34 -5.96 13.99 -3.23
CA PHE A 34 -5.86 14.11 -4.68
C PHE A 34 -7.11 14.74 -5.30
N ASN A 35 -8.30 14.22 -4.96
CA ASN A 35 -9.57 14.71 -5.49
C ASN A 35 -9.88 16.15 -5.03
N LEU A 36 -9.56 16.52 -3.79
CA LEU A 36 -9.71 17.89 -3.32
C LEU A 36 -8.79 18.84 -4.08
N LEU A 37 -7.53 18.45 -4.31
CA LEU A 37 -6.55 19.28 -5.00
C LEU A 37 -6.98 19.59 -6.44
N ILE A 38 -7.30 18.59 -7.24
CA ILE A 38 -7.73 18.77 -8.63
C ILE A 38 -9.12 19.43 -8.77
N LYS A 39 -9.99 19.31 -7.77
CA LYS A 39 -11.32 19.94 -7.79
C LYS A 39 -11.28 21.43 -7.45
N PHE A 40 -10.44 21.83 -6.49
CA PHE A 40 -10.44 23.18 -5.93
C PHE A 40 -9.28 24.05 -6.40
N PHE A 41 -8.23 23.46 -6.96
CA PHE A 41 -7.04 24.19 -7.41
C PHE A 41 -6.74 23.88 -8.88
N PRO A 42 -6.31 24.88 -9.67
CA PRO A 42 -5.90 24.68 -11.06
C PRO A 42 -4.46 24.16 -11.12
N ILE A 43 -4.21 22.99 -10.52
CA ILE A 43 -2.88 22.37 -10.50
C ILE A 43 -2.84 21.16 -11.44
N ASP A 44 -1.65 20.88 -11.94
CA ASP A 44 -1.39 19.71 -12.77
C ASP A 44 -1.67 18.38 -11.99
N PRO A 45 -2.32 17.37 -12.61
CA PRO A 45 -2.64 16.11 -11.94
C PRO A 45 -1.42 15.33 -11.43
N VAL A 46 -0.27 15.43 -12.09
CA VAL A 46 0.96 14.78 -11.62
C VAL A 46 1.44 15.46 -10.34
N LEU A 47 1.44 16.79 -10.31
CA LEU A 47 1.77 17.53 -9.10
C LEU A 47 0.79 17.23 -7.96
N ALA A 48 -0.51 17.19 -8.26
CA ALA A 48 -1.55 16.81 -7.29
C ALA A 48 -1.29 15.42 -6.70
N ASN A 49 -0.91 14.44 -7.55
CA ASN A 49 -0.59 13.09 -7.12
C ASN A 49 0.66 13.02 -6.22
N VAL A 50 1.71 13.77 -6.56
CA VAL A 50 2.92 13.83 -5.73
C VAL A 50 2.62 14.41 -4.35
N VAL A 51 1.81 15.48 -4.29
CA VAL A 51 1.40 16.10 -3.03
C VAL A 51 0.52 15.17 -2.21
N SER A 52 -0.51 14.57 -2.82
CA SER A 52 -1.43 13.65 -2.13
C SER A 52 -0.70 12.43 -1.58
N PHE A 53 0.21 11.85 -2.38
CA PHE A 53 1.03 10.71 -1.96
C PHE A 53 1.94 11.08 -0.79
N SER A 54 2.55 12.27 -0.82
CA SER A 54 3.40 12.76 0.27
C SER A 54 2.60 12.92 1.58
N VAL A 55 1.40 13.50 1.50
CA VAL A 55 0.49 13.65 2.65
C VAL A 55 0.10 12.29 3.22
N ALA A 56 -0.21 11.32 2.35
CA ALA A 56 -0.54 9.96 2.76
C ALA A 56 0.64 9.24 3.43
N VAL A 57 1.86 9.38 2.90
CA VAL A 57 3.08 8.83 3.51
C VAL A 57 3.33 9.43 4.89
N ILE A 58 3.20 10.75 5.04
CA ILE A 58 3.36 11.43 6.34
C ILE A 58 2.30 10.95 7.33
N SER A 59 1.04 10.91 6.93
CA SER A 59 -0.05 10.40 7.76
C SER A 59 0.24 8.97 8.22
N ASN A 60 0.53 8.07 7.28
CA ASN A 60 0.85 6.66 7.59
C ASN A 60 2.05 6.53 8.52
N PHE A 61 3.09 7.33 8.33
CA PHE A 61 4.24 7.33 9.21
C PHE A 61 3.87 7.77 10.62
N THR A 62 3.11 8.87 10.76
CA THR A 62 2.65 9.38 12.06
C THR A 62 1.87 8.31 12.81
N TRP A 63 0.85 7.72 12.19
CA TRP A 63 0.06 6.68 12.83
C TRP A 63 0.89 5.43 13.16
N ASN A 64 1.81 5.02 12.28
CA ASN A 64 2.66 3.87 12.59
C ASN A 64 3.64 4.14 13.72
N ARG A 65 4.25 5.32 13.81
CA ARG A 65 5.20 5.67 14.89
C ARG A 65 4.51 5.85 16.24
N TYR A 66 3.30 6.43 16.29
CA TYR A 66 2.62 6.71 17.55
C TYR A 66 1.67 5.61 18.03
N TRP A 67 1.13 4.78 17.12
CA TRP A 67 0.11 3.78 17.47
C TRP A 67 0.51 2.33 17.14
N THR A 68 1.11 2.06 15.99
CA THR A 68 1.55 0.70 15.64
C THR A 68 2.82 0.31 16.40
N TYR A 69 3.79 1.21 16.46
CA TYR A 69 5.11 1.01 17.07
C TYR A 69 5.45 2.14 18.06
N PRO A 70 4.63 2.35 19.11
CA PRO A 70 4.87 3.41 20.10
C PRO A 70 6.21 3.27 20.82
N ASP A 71 6.81 2.08 20.83
CA ASP A 71 8.09 1.79 21.48
C ASP A 71 9.30 2.15 20.61
N SER A 72 9.08 2.43 19.31
CA SER A 72 10.15 2.71 18.32
C SER A 72 10.62 4.17 18.32
N ARG A 73 10.47 4.87 19.44
CA ARG A 73 10.76 6.30 19.53
C ARG A 73 12.22 6.61 19.86
N SER A 74 13.05 5.58 20.05
CA SER A 74 14.48 5.75 20.36
C SER A 74 15.28 6.28 19.17
N LYS A 75 14.87 5.97 17.93
CA LYS A 75 15.48 6.52 16.73
C LYS A 75 15.01 7.96 16.43
N PRO A 76 15.89 8.80 15.83
CA PRO A 76 15.51 10.12 15.32
C PRO A 76 14.33 10.06 14.36
N LEU A 77 13.42 11.03 14.48
CA LEU A 77 12.19 11.10 13.68
C LEU A 77 12.49 11.21 12.17
N SER A 78 13.44 12.06 11.79
CA SER A 78 13.82 12.27 10.37
C SER A 78 14.34 11.00 9.72
N ARG A 79 15.21 10.26 10.43
CA ARG A 79 15.76 9.00 9.95
C ARG A 79 14.66 7.97 9.69
N GLN A 80 13.74 7.77 10.64
CA GLN A 80 12.66 6.81 10.44
C GLN A 80 11.68 7.24 9.35
N LEU A 81 11.41 8.54 9.21
CA LEU A 81 10.57 9.05 8.13
C LEU A 81 11.20 8.75 6.76
N VAL A 82 12.51 8.96 6.62
CA VAL A 82 13.24 8.63 5.37
C VAL A 82 13.23 7.13 5.12
N GLU A 83 13.55 6.30 6.13
CA GLU A 83 13.47 4.83 6.01
C GLU A 83 12.06 4.41 5.56
N PHE A 84 11.00 4.93 6.19
CA PHE A 84 9.61 4.64 5.84
C PHE A 84 9.25 5.08 4.41
N ALA A 85 9.63 6.31 4.01
CA ALA A 85 9.37 6.83 2.68
C ALA A 85 10.07 6.00 1.59
N VAL A 86 11.34 5.62 1.81
CA VAL A 86 12.09 4.74 0.91
C VAL A 86 11.39 3.40 0.74
N VAL A 87 10.93 2.78 1.83
CA VAL A 87 10.20 1.50 1.76
C VAL A 87 8.92 1.64 0.94
N ASN A 88 8.15 2.73 1.11
CA ASN A 88 6.92 2.96 0.35
C ASN A 88 7.20 3.19 -1.14
N ILE A 89 8.23 3.97 -1.49
CA ILE A 89 8.64 4.21 -2.89
C ILE A 89 9.07 2.91 -3.55
N LEU A 90 9.90 2.10 -2.88
CA LEU A 90 10.28 0.77 -3.36
C LEU A 90 9.07 -0.15 -3.48
N GLY A 91 8.12 -0.06 -2.54
CA GLY A 91 6.85 -0.76 -2.59
C GLY A 91 6.05 -0.43 -3.86
N VAL A 92 5.99 0.84 -4.27
CA VAL A 92 5.39 1.23 -5.56
C VAL A 92 6.15 0.59 -6.72
N GLY A 93 7.49 0.62 -6.68
CA GLY A 93 8.34 -0.05 -7.68
C GLY A 93 8.10 -1.56 -7.80
N ILE A 94 7.71 -2.23 -6.71
CA ILE A 94 7.33 -3.65 -6.70
C ILE A 94 5.89 -3.85 -7.20
N ARG A 95 4.97 -2.97 -6.79
CA ARG A 95 3.55 -3.04 -7.15
C ARG A 95 3.34 -2.96 -8.67
N THR A 96 3.98 -2.00 -9.32
CA THR A 96 3.77 -1.67 -10.74
C THR A 96 4.04 -2.85 -11.69
N PRO A 97 5.19 -3.54 -11.65
CA PRO A 97 5.45 -4.68 -12.53
C PRO A 97 4.54 -5.88 -12.23
N ILE A 98 4.22 -6.14 -10.96
CA ILE A 98 3.28 -7.20 -10.57
C ILE A 98 1.89 -6.92 -11.18
N PHE A 99 1.41 -5.68 -11.03
CA PHE A 99 0.14 -5.26 -11.60
C PHE A 99 0.15 -5.37 -13.13
N ALA A 100 1.17 -4.86 -13.81
CA ALA A 100 1.26 -4.87 -15.26
C ALA A 100 1.24 -6.31 -15.83
N PHE A 101 2.03 -7.21 -15.24
CA PHE A 101 2.09 -8.61 -15.65
C PHE A 101 0.76 -9.34 -15.37
N LEU A 102 0.25 -9.25 -14.14
CA LEU A 102 -0.97 -9.98 -13.77
C LEU A 102 -2.22 -9.44 -14.47
N SER A 103 -2.30 -8.13 -14.68
CA SER A 103 -3.44 -7.53 -15.40
C SER A 103 -3.48 -8.08 -16.83
N ALA A 104 -2.37 -8.02 -17.56
CA ALA A 104 -2.31 -8.56 -18.93
C ALA A 104 -2.65 -10.05 -18.98
N PHE A 105 -2.09 -10.85 -18.06
CA PHE A 105 -2.36 -12.29 -17.98
C PHE A 105 -3.84 -12.60 -17.70
N LEU A 106 -4.45 -11.93 -16.71
CA LEU A 106 -5.83 -12.17 -16.32
C LEU A 106 -6.83 -11.67 -17.37
N ILE A 107 -6.56 -10.53 -18.02
CA ILE A 107 -7.42 -10.02 -19.09
C ILE A 107 -7.45 -11.01 -20.26
N ASN A 108 -6.30 -11.57 -20.65
CA ASN A 108 -6.25 -12.59 -21.70
C ASN A 108 -7.12 -13.80 -21.34
N ILE A 109 -6.98 -14.34 -20.12
CA ILE A 109 -7.80 -15.47 -19.64
C ILE A 109 -9.29 -15.13 -19.68
N PHE A 110 -9.70 -13.96 -19.17
CA PHE A 110 -11.10 -13.58 -19.11
C PHE A 110 -11.69 -13.28 -20.49
N SER A 111 -10.88 -12.79 -21.44
CA SER A 111 -11.31 -12.53 -22.81
C SER A 111 -11.71 -13.82 -23.56
N GLU A 112 -11.10 -14.95 -23.20
CA GLU A 112 -11.41 -16.26 -23.78
C GLU A 112 -12.67 -16.91 -23.17
N THR A 113 -13.17 -16.38 -22.05
CA THR A 113 -14.36 -16.93 -21.39
C THR A 113 -15.66 -16.42 -22.01
N ALA A 114 -16.32 -17.28 -22.79
CA ALA A 114 -17.56 -16.97 -23.50
C ALA A 114 -18.75 -16.52 -22.62
N PHE A 115 -18.70 -16.78 -21.30
CA PHE A 115 -19.72 -16.29 -20.37
C PHE A 115 -19.60 -14.77 -20.13
N LEU A 116 -18.38 -14.25 -19.99
CA LEU A 116 -18.15 -12.83 -19.68
C LEU A 116 -18.47 -11.90 -20.86
N SER A 117 -18.35 -12.38 -22.10
CA SER A 117 -18.71 -11.62 -23.29
C SER A 117 -20.21 -11.31 -23.39
N SER A 118 -21.05 -12.00 -22.62
CA SER A 118 -22.49 -11.76 -22.55
C SER A 118 -22.91 -10.76 -21.45
N MET A 119 -21.97 -10.33 -20.59
CA MET A 119 -22.27 -9.48 -19.44
C MET A 119 -21.84 -8.01 -19.68
N PRO A 120 -22.77 -7.05 -19.71
CA PRO A 120 -22.44 -5.65 -20.00
C PRO A 120 -21.68 -4.92 -18.88
N ILE A 121 -21.71 -5.44 -17.65
CA ILE A 121 -21.10 -4.80 -16.47
C ILE A 121 -19.76 -5.44 -16.08
N LEU A 122 -19.59 -6.74 -16.33
CA LEU A 122 -18.42 -7.51 -15.90
C LEU A 122 -17.48 -7.75 -17.08
N THR A 123 -16.75 -6.71 -17.48
CA THR A 123 -15.78 -6.81 -18.59
C THR A 123 -14.49 -7.50 -18.15
N PRO A 124 -13.78 -8.17 -19.07
CA PRO A 124 -12.45 -8.74 -18.81
C PRO A 124 -11.46 -7.73 -18.23
N GLU A 125 -11.48 -6.48 -18.69
CA GLU A 125 -10.62 -5.41 -18.21
C GLU A 125 -10.95 -5.03 -16.76
N LEU A 126 -12.23 -4.93 -16.43
CA LEU A 126 -12.65 -4.60 -15.07
C LEU A 126 -12.21 -5.70 -14.09
N LEU A 127 -12.46 -6.96 -14.42
CA LEU A 127 -12.10 -8.10 -13.57
C LEU A 127 -10.58 -8.29 -13.48
N GLY A 128 -9.89 -8.28 -14.62
CA GLY A 128 -8.45 -8.49 -14.69
C GLY A 128 -7.67 -7.41 -13.95
N ASN A 129 -8.00 -6.13 -14.16
CA ASN A 129 -7.34 -5.03 -13.48
C ASN A 129 -7.59 -5.06 -11.97
N ASN A 130 -8.84 -5.23 -11.50
CA ASN A 130 -9.13 -5.21 -10.07
C ASN A 130 -8.52 -6.41 -9.33
N LEU A 131 -8.53 -7.60 -9.93
CA LEU A 131 -7.88 -8.78 -9.33
C LEU A 131 -6.36 -8.63 -9.31
N ALA A 132 -5.74 -8.17 -10.40
CA ALA A 132 -4.31 -7.89 -10.43
C ALA A 132 -3.92 -6.83 -9.38
N LEU A 133 -4.74 -5.79 -9.23
CA LEU A 133 -4.55 -4.73 -8.25
C LEU A 133 -4.63 -5.26 -6.83
N ALA A 134 -5.64 -6.08 -6.52
CA ALA A 134 -5.83 -6.69 -5.20
C ALA A 134 -4.62 -7.56 -4.83
N VAL A 135 -4.17 -8.41 -5.75
CA VAL A 135 -2.98 -9.25 -5.55
C VAL A 135 -1.74 -8.39 -5.32
N ALA A 136 -1.49 -7.38 -6.17
CA ALA A 136 -0.34 -6.50 -6.03
C ALA A 136 -0.34 -5.75 -4.68
N ILE A 137 -1.50 -5.26 -4.22
CA ILE A 137 -1.65 -4.61 -2.91
C ILE A 137 -1.28 -5.57 -1.78
N VAL A 138 -1.73 -6.82 -1.84
CA VAL A 138 -1.41 -7.82 -0.79
C VAL A 138 0.10 -8.06 -0.73
N PHE A 139 0.76 -8.28 -1.87
CA PHE A 139 2.21 -8.46 -1.90
C PHE A 139 2.96 -7.25 -1.34
N VAL A 140 2.57 -6.05 -1.75
CA VAL A 140 3.23 -4.81 -1.31
C VAL A 140 2.93 -4.50 0.16
N MET A 141 1.75 -4.87 0.67
CA MET A 141 1.42 -4.77 2.09
C MET A 141 2.34 -5.64 2.94
N PHE A 142 2.59 -6.90 2.53
CA PHE A 142 3.54 -7.77 3.22
C PHE A 142 4.97 -7.22 3.14
N TRP A 143 5.42 -6.78 1.96
CA TRP A 143 6.70 -6.10 1.79
C TRP A 143 6.84 -4.91 2.76
N ASN A 144 5.90 -3.98 2.71
CA ASN A 144 5.90 -2.78 3.53
C ASN A 144 5.90 -3.12 5.01
N PHE A 145 5.08 -4.08 5.45
CA PHE A 145 5.05 -4.48 6.85
C PHE A 145 6.39 -5.06 7.31
N PHE A 146 6.92 -6.05 6.61
CA PHE A 146 8.13 -6.75 7.05
C PHE A 146 9.36 -5.86 7.00
N ILE A 147 9.55 -5.11 5.91
CA ILE A 147 10.71 -4.24 5.80
C ILE A 147 10.64 -3.12 6.85
N ASN A 148 9.48 -2.48 7.06
CA ASN A 148 9.39 -1.47 8.12
C ASN A 148 9.56 -2.09 9.52
N ARG A 149 9.04 -3.29 9.77
CA ARG A 149 9.19 -3.96 11.07
C ARG A 149 10.66 -4.23 11.43
N TYR A 150 11.47 -4.66 10.45
CA TYR A 150 12.85 -5.10 10.67
C TYR A 150 13.92 -4.06 10.32
N TRP A 151 13.58 -3.02 9.57
CA TRP A 151 14.49 -1.94 9.22
C TRP A 151 14.11 -0.64 9.93
N THR A 152 12.93 -0.08 9.63
CA THR A 152 12.47 1.21 10.17
C THR A 152 12.29 1.16 11.69
N TYR A 153 11.56 0.15 12.18
CA TYR A 153 11.17 -0.01 13.58
C TYR A 153 11.97 -1.12 14.30
N ASN A 154 13.23 -1.29 13.92
CA ASN A 154 14.09 -2.38 14.42
C ASN A 154 14.59 -2.19 15.86
N ASP A 155 14.34 -1.04 16.47
CA ASP A 155 14.58 -0.74 17.88
C ASP A 155 13.47 -1.26 18.81
N VAL A 156 12.41 -1.83 18.23
CA VAL A 156 11.30 -2.45 18.95
C VAL A 156 11.62 -3.91 19.26
N LYS A 157 11.59 -4.24 20.56
CA LYS A 157 11.76 -5.61 21.09
C LYS A 157 10.65 -6.56 20.62
#